data_AF-A0A383RB00-F1
#
_entry.id   AF-A0A383RB00-F1
#
_cell.length_a   1.000
_cell.length_b   1.000
_cell.length_c   1.000
_cell.angle_alpha   90.00
_cell.angle_beta   90.00
_cell.angle_gamma   90.00
#
_symmetry.space_group_name_H-M   'P 1'
#
loop_
_entity.id
_entity.type
_entity.pdbx_description
1 polymer ?
#
loop_
_entity_poly.entity_id
_entity_poly.type
_entity_poly.pdbx_seq_one_letter_code
_entity_poly.pdbx_strand_id
1 'polypeptide(L)'
;MEDLQPLKEMIGSASIVGLGEASHGMHEIFTMKHRIVQYMVTELGFTNLVLEENWGKGLMLDQYVLTGKGHPDKILSPVFNNKEMTQMLEWIRDYNANPKHPNKVRVIGMDQKN
;
A
#
# COMPACT_ATOMS: atom_id res chain seq x y z
N MET A 1 -15.16 -0.83 8.80
CA MET A 1 -15.12 -0.46 7.37
C MET A 1 -16.45 0.11 6.89
N GLU A 2 -17.57 -0.05 7.61
CA GLU A 2 -18.83 0.63 7.27
C GLU A 2 -18.68 2.15 7.18
N ASP A 3 -17.80 2.73 8.01
CA ASP A 3 -17.41 4.13 8.00
C ASP A 3 -16.77 4.61 6.67
N LEU A 4 -16.27 3.69 5.84
CA LEU A 4 -15.69 3.98 4.53
C LEU A 4 -16.66 3.78 3.36
N GLN A 5 -17.92 3.38 3.61
CA GLN A 5 -18.91 3.25 2.55
C GLN A 5 -19.10 4.52 1.71
N PRO A 6 -19.14 5.75 2.29
CA PRO A 6 -19.25 6.96 1.49
C PRO A 6 -18.08 7.15 0.51
N LEU A 7 -16.89 6.62 0.84
CA LEU A 7 -15.72 6.71 -0.03
C LEU A 7 -15.92 5.94 -1.35
N LYS A 8 -16.66 4.83 -1.33
CA LYS A 8 -17.00 4.07 -2.54
C LYS A 8 -17.80 4.91 -3.53
N GLU A 9 -18.78 5.66 -3.03
CA GLU A 9 -19.61 6.53 -3.87
C GLU A 9 -18.80 7.70 -4.42
N MET A 10 -17.90 8.27 -3.62
CA MET A 10 -17.01 9.36 -4.05
C MET A 10 -15.99 8.91 -5.12
N ILE A 11 -15.42 7.72 -4.99
CA ILE A 11 -14.47 7.16 -5.98
C ILE A 11 -15.18 6.78 -7.28
N GLY A 12 -16.40 6.23 -7.20
CA GLY A 12 -17.18 5.82 -8.36
C GLY A 12 -16.44 4.78 -9.21
N SER A 13 -16.29 5.06 -10.51
CA SER A 13 -15.62 4.18 -11.49
C SER A 13 -14.15 4.56 -11.77
N ALA A 14 -13.54 5.41 -10.94
CA ALA A 14 -12.16 5.84 -11.14
C ALA A 14 -11.19 4.64 -11.09
N SER A 15 -10.31 4.55 -12.09
CA SER A 15 -9.31 3.47 -12.17
C SER A 15 -8.01 3.80 -11.41
N ILE A 16 -7.77 5.08 -11.10
CA ILE A 16 -6.60 5.57 -10.37
C ILE A 16 -7.10 6.57 -9.33
N VAL A 17 -6.63 6.42 -8.09
CA VAL A 17 -6.95 7.33 -6.97
C VAL A 17 -5.65 7.76 -6.31
N GLY A 18 -5.42 9.07 -6.23
CA GLY A 18 -4.28 9.65 -5.52
C GLY A 18 -4.56 9.78 -4.03
N LEU A 19 -3.71 9.20 -3.18
CA LEU A 19 -3.81 9.29 -1.72
C LEU A 19 -2.65 10.12 -1.16
N GLY A 20 -2.83 11.44 -1.14
CA GLY A 20 -1.86 12.38 -0.58
C GLY A 20 -1.73 12.28 0.95
N GLU A 21 -0.69 12.89 1.49
CA GLU A 21 -0.49 13.09 2.93
C GLU A 21 -0.12 14.55 3.21
N ALA A 22 -0.70 15.12 4.26
CA ALA A 22 -0.45 16.52 4.62
C ALA A 22 0.97 16.73 5.18
N SER A 23 1.59 15.67 5.69
CA SER A 23 2.94 15.66 6.25
C SER A 23 3.47 14.23 6.29
N HIS A 24 4.77 14.08 6.00
CA HIS A 24 5.48 12.84 6.27
C HIS A 24 5.71 12.70 7.78
N GLY A 25 5.21 11.61 8.37
CA GLY A 25 5.55 11.21 9.75
C GLY A 25 4.45 11.37 10.79
N MET A 26 3.20 11.67 10.41
CA MET A 26 2.07 11.65 11.34
C MET A 26 1.42 10.26 11.38
N HIS A 27 1.46 9.64 12.56
CA HIS A 27 0.95 8.28 12.82
C HIS A 27 -0.50 8.09 12.35
N GLU A 28 -1.36 9.08 12.63
CA GLU A 28 -2.78 9.05 12.31
C GLU A 28 -3.03 9.04 10.79
N ILE A 29 -2.21 9.77 10.03
CA ILE A 29 -2.31 9.80 8.56
C ILE A 29 -1.97 8.43 7.99
N PHE A 30 -0.87 7.81 8.41
CA PHE A 30 -0.50 6.50 7.88
C PHE A 30 -1.48 5.41 8.29
N THR A 31 -1.99 5.45 9.52
CA THR A 31 -3.00 4.50 10.00
C THR A 31 -4.29 4.63 9.19
N MET A 32 -4.73 5.86 8.89
CA MET A 32 -5.92 6.07 8.06
C MET A 32 -5.69 5.66 6.61
N LYS A 33 -4.52 5.98 6.03
CA LYS A 33 -4.15 5.53 4.68
C LYS A 33 -4.15 4.01 4.59
N HIS A 34 -3.63 3.32 5.60
CA HIS A 34 -3.67 1.86 5.66
C HIS A 34 -5.13 1.36 5.61
N ARG A 35 -6.04 1.89 6.43
CA ARG A 35 -7.46 1.51 6.41
C ARG A 35 -8.12 1.74 5.04
N ILE A 36 -7.80 2.86 4.38
CA ILE A 36 -8.30 3.18 3.04
C ILE A 36 -7.77 2.19 2.01
N VAL A 37 -6.46 1.89 2.02
CA VAL A 37 -5.86 0.91 1.10
C VAL A 37 -6.50 -0.47 1.28
N GLN A 38 -6.71 -0.92 2.53
CA GLN A 38 -7.38 -2.18 2.79
C GLN A 38 -8.79 -2.20 2.17
N TYR A 39 -9.57 -1.16 2.40
CA TYR A 39 -10.93 -1.04 1.85
C TYR A 39 -10.94 -1.01 0.32
N MET A 40 -10.03 -0.26 -0.30
CA MET A 40 -9.93 -0.18 -1.76
C MET A 40 -9.56 -1.53 -2.39
N VAL A 41 -8.69 -2.30 -1.74
CA VAL A 41 -8.30 -3.63 -2.19
C VAL A 41 -9.44 -4.65 -2.01
N THR A 42 -10.06 -4.69 -0.82
CA THR A 42 -11.06 -5.73 -0.51
C THR A 42 -12.43 -5.45 -1.12
N GLU A 43 -12.86 -4.19 -1.16
CA GLU A 43 -14.23 -3.83 -1.57
C GLU A 43 -14.32 -3.22 -2.96
N LEU A 44 -13.25 -2.58 -3.43
CA LEU A 44 -13.25 -1.82 -4.70
C LEU A 44 -12.37 -2.45 -5.79
N GLY A 45 -11.63 -3.51 -5.48
CA GLY A 45 -10.86 -4.28 -6.47
C GLY A 45 -9.58 -3.61 -6.97
N PHE A 46 -9.05 -2.62 -6.24
CA PHE A 46 -7.73 -2.07 -6.56
C PHE A 46 -6.63 -3.10 -6.28
N THR A 47 -5.65 -3.18 -7.19
CA THR A 47 -4.62 -4.24 -7.18
C THR A 47 -3.19 -3.70 -7.26
N ASN A 48 -3.01 -2.38 -7.33
CA ASN A 48 -1.71 -1.75 -7.52
C ASN A 48 -1.57 -0.62 -6.50
N LEU A 49 -0.59 -0.74 -5.60
CA LEU A 49 -0.19 0.32 -4.69
C LEU A 49 1.09 0.98 -5.24
N VAL A 50 0.94 2.21 -5.69
CA VAL A 50 2.07 3.03 -6.16
C VAL A 50 2.52 3.93 -5.01
N LEU A 51 3.77 3.80 -4.61
CA LEU A 51 4.41 4.57 -3.54
C LEU A 51 5.31 5.64 -4.13
N GLU A 52 5.41 6.78 -3.44
CA GLU A 52 6.44 7.81 -3.67
C GLU A 52 7.81 7.31 -3.19
N GLU A 53 8.26 6.19 -3.75
CA GLU A 53 9.49 5.50 -3.40
C GLU A 53 10.28 5.20 -4.67
N ASN A 54 11.61 5.08 -4.54
CA ASN A 54 12.48 4.70 -5.65
C ASN A 54 11.99 3.39 -6.32
N TRP A 55 11.99 3.36 -7.65
CA TRP A 55 11.58 2.20 -8.45
C TRP A 55 12.28 0.90 -8.03
N GLY A 56 13.60 0.92 -7.83
CA GLY A 56 14.40 -0.23 -7.41
C GLY A 56 14.01 -0.75 -6.03
N LYS A 57 13.77 0.15 -5.08
CA LYS A 57 13.20 -0.21 -3.77
C LYS A 57 11.80 -0.80 -3.93
N GLY A 58 10.98 -0.24 -4.81
CA GLY A 58 9.67 -0.77 -5.20
C GLY A 58 9.73 -2.23 -5.66
N LEU A 59 10.71 -2.61 -6.49
CA LEU A 59 10.92 -4.00 -6.91
C LEU A 59 11.19 -4.94 -5.72
N MET A 60 12.00 -4.50 -4.76
CA MET A 60 12.30 -5.29 -3.56
C MET A 60 11.06 -5.42 -2.65
N LEU A 61 10.27 -4.36 -2.53
CA LEU A 61 9.01 -4.37 -1.79
C LEU A 61 7.95 -5.26 -2.47
N ASP A 62 7.86 -5.24 -3.81
CA ASP A 62 6.97 -6.13 -4.57
C ASP A 62 7.34 -7.60 -4.35
N GLN A 63 8.64 -7.91 -4.37
CA GLN A 63 9.12 -9.26 -4.05
C GLN A 63 8.73 -9.67 -2.64
N TYR A 64 8.85 -8.76 -1.66
CA TYR A 64 8.44 -9.01 -0.29
C TYR A 64 6.95 -9.34 -0.19
N VAL A 65 6.07 -8.54 -0.79
CA VAL A 65 4.61 -8.79 -0.69
C VAL A 65 4.15 -10.00 -1.49
N LEU A 66 4.91 -10.46 -2.49
CA LEU A 66 4.58 -11.66 -3.27
C LEU A 66 5.13 -12.95 -2.67
N THR A 67 6.28 -12.89 -1.99
CA THR A 67 7.04 -14.09 -1.60
C THR A 67 7.41 -14.15 -0.12
N GLY A 68 7.24 -13.06 0.62
CA GLY A 68 7.71 -12.90 1.99
C GLY A 68 9.23 -12.71 2.13
N LYS A 69 9.99 -12.67 1.03
CA LYS A 69 11.44 -12.50 1.06
C LYS A 69 11.82 -11.02 1.17
N GLY A 70 12.72 -10.70 2.10
CA GLY A 70 13.21 -9.34 2.32
C GLY A 70 12.77 -8.73 3.65
N HIS A 71 13.29 -7.56 3.96
CA HIS A 71 13.05 -6.83 5.20
C HIS A 71 12.63 -5.39 4.85
N PRO A 72 11.33 -5.07 4.85
CA PRO A 72 10.83 -3.76 4.45
C PRO A 72 11.48 -2.58 5.19
N ASP A 73 11.77 -2.75 6.48
CA ASP A 73 12.46 -1.79 7.35
C ASP A 73 13.89 -1.45 6.90
N LYS A 74 14.49 -2.29 6.03
CA LYS A 74 15.81 -2.04 5.44
C LYS A 74 15.74 -1.50 4.02
N ILE A 75 14.55 -1.52 3.41
CA ILE A 75 14.34 -1.15 2.01
C ILE A 75 13.74 0.26 1.93
N LEU A 76 12.72 0.53 2.74
CA LEU A 76 12.01 1.82 2.77
C LEU A 76 12.98 2.98 3.01
N SER A 77 12.76 4.08 2.30
CA SER A 77 13.44 5.34 2.54
C SER A 77 13.18 5.84 3.97
N PRO A 78 14.12 6.54 4.63
CA PRO A 78 14.00 6.92 6.04
C PRO A 78 12.69 7.62 6.40
N VAL A 79 12.14 8.42 5.48
CA VAL A 79 10.87 9.14 5.66
C VAL A 79 9.64 8.23 5.72
N PHE A 80 9.68 7.08 5.06
CA PHE A 80 8.60 6.07 5.04
C PHE A 80 8.90 4.86 5.91
N ASN A 81 10.09 4.80 6.53
CA ASN A 81 10.49 3.69 7.38
C ASN A 81 9.88 3.82 8.78
N ASN A 82 8.58 3.58 8.85
CA ASN A 82 7.80 3.60 10.07
C ASN A 82 6.95 2.34 10.22
N LYS A 83 6.39 2.14 11.41
CA LYS A 83 5.66 0.91 11.76
C LYS A 83 4.41 0.74 10.90
N GLU A 84 3.75 1.84 10.56
CA GLU A 84 2.49 1.85 9.85
C GLU A 84 2.68 1.41 8.39
N MET A 85 3.76 1.86 7.75
CA MET A 85 4.15 1.41 6.41
C MET A 85 4.56 -0.06 6.41
N THR A 86 5.36 -0.51 7.40
CA THR A 86 5.72 -1.93 7.50
C THR A 86 4.50 -2.81 7.73
N GLN A 87 3.55 -2.38 8.59
CA GLN A 87 2.30 -3.11 8.84
C GLN A 87 1.41 -3.17 7.61
N MET A 88 1.35 -2.10 6.81
CA MET A 88 0.62 -2.11 5.55
C MET A 88 1.23 -3.13 4.58
N LEU A 89 2.56 -3.16 4.44
CA LEU A 89 3.23 -4.14 3.58
C LEU A 89 3.07 -5.58 4.08
N GLU A 90 3.13 -5.81 5.39
CA GLU A 90 2.82 -7.10 6.02
C GLU A 90 1.40 -7.55 5.70
N TRP A 91 0.42 -6.65 5.84
CA TRP A 91 -0.97 -6.95 5.49
C TRP A 91 -1.14 -7.30 4.01
N ILE A 92 -0.47 -6.57 3.10
CA ILE A 92 -0.49 -6.88 1.67
C ILE A 92 0.10 -8.26 1.40
N ARG A 93 1.20 -8.62 2.07
CA ARG A 93 1.81 -9.95 1.97
C ARG A 93 0.82 -11.04 2.40
N ASP A 94 0.14 -10.84 3.53
CA ASP A 94 -0.81 -11.82 4.07
C ASP A 94 -2.05 -11.95 3.18
N TYR A 95 -2.55 -10.83 2.63
CA TYR A 95 -3.59 -10.83 1.59
C TYR A 95 -3.14 -11.63 0.36
N ASN A 96 -1.92 -11.38 -0.13
CA ASN A 96 -1.40 -12.07 -1.30
C ASN A 96 -1.19 -13.58 -1.06
N ALA A 97 -0.77 -13.98 0.13
CA ALA A 97 -0.55 -15.38 0.49
C ALA A 97 -1.83 -16.21 0.56
N ASN A 98 -3.00 -15.57 0.74
CA ASN A 98 -4.28 -16.26 0.78
C ASN A 98 -4.68 -16.78 -0.62
N PRO A 99 -4.85 -18.09 -0.83
CA PRO A 99 -5.23 -18.65 -2.13
C PRO A 99 -6.65 -18.26 -2.56
N LYS A 100 -7.50 -17.78 -1.64
CA LYS A 100 -8.86 -17.32 -1.95
C LYS A 100 -8.89 -15.98 -2.69
N HIS A 101 -7.80 -15.23 -2.69
CA HIS A 101 -7.71 -13.95 -3.39
C HIS A 101 -7.05 -14.18 -4.77
N PRO A 102 -7.82 -14.22 -5.87
CA PRO A 102 -7.26 -14.53 -7.20
C PRO A 102 -6.37 -13.41 -7.74
N ASN A 103 -6.68 -12.17 -7.37
CA ASN A 103 -5.90 -11.00 -7.73
C ASN A 103 -4.93 -10.68 -6.60
N LYS A 104 -3.65 -10.53 -6.94
CA LYS A 104 -2.61 -10.13 -6.00
C LYS A 104 -2.38 -8.63 -6.10
N VAL A 105 -2.10 -8.01 -4.97
CA VAL A 105 -1.72 -6.61 -4.89
C VAL A 105 -0.24 -6.48 -5.22
N ARG A 106 0.09 -5.56 -6.11
CA ARG A 106 1.45 -5.20 -6.52
C ARG A 106 1.91 -3.93 -5.83
N VAL A 107 3.20 -3.85 -5.52
CA VAL A 107 3.82 -2.63 -4.97
C VAL A 107 4.77 -2.05 -6.01
N ILE A 108 4.60 -0.77 -6.34
CA ILE A 108 5.40 -0.08 -7.36
C ILE A 108 5.98 1.20 -6.74
N GLY A 109 7.26 1.46 -6.94
CA GLY A 109 7.86 2.76 -6.64
C GLY A 109 7.79 3.65 -7.87
N MET A 110 7.25 4.87 -7.76
CA MET A 110 7.17 5.81 -8.91
C MET A 110 8.32 6.81 -8.99
N ASP A 111 9.20 6.86 -7.99
CA ASP A 111 10.31 7.82 -7.96
C ASP A 111 11.56 7.24 -8.64
N GLN A 112 12.41 8.11 -9.18
CA GLN A 112 13.70 7.77 -9.81
C GLN A 112 14.91 8.31 -9.03
N LYS A 113 14.72 8.82 -7.81
CA LYS A 113 15.84 9.24 -6.95
C LYS A 113 16.76 8.07 -6.64
N ASN A 114 18.00 8.13 -7.14
CA ASN A 114 19.09 7.19 -6.83
C ASN A 114 19.51 7.28 -5.36
#